data_AF-A0A955KIQ9-F1
#
_entry.id   AF-A0A955KIQ9-F1
#
_cell.length_a   1.000
_cell.length_b   1.000
_cell.length_c   1.000
_cell.angle_alpha   90.00
_cell.angle_beta   90.00
_cell.angle_gamma   90.00
#
_symmetry.space_group_name_H-M   'P 1'
#
loop_
_entity.id
_entity.type
_entity.pdbx_description
1 polymer ?
#
loop_
_entity_poly.entity_id
_entity_poly.type
_entity_poly.pdbx_seq_one_letter_code
_entity_poly.pdbx_strand_id
1 'polypeptide(L)' 'MSQDLLIKMVSAGDENGVGKGHVYYTRYNNKNKKDPGAKYETTKYNPVAKKHTVYKQKK' A
#
# COMPACT_ATOMS: atom_id res chain seq x y z
N MET A 1 19.32 -1.94 -3.17
CA MET A 1 18.09 -1.19 -3.53
C MET A 1 18.23 0.23 -2.98
N SER A 2 18.13 1.28 -3.81
CA SER A 2 18.20 2.68 -3.32
C SER A 2 16.93 3.05 -2.54
N GLN A 3 17.11 3.76 -1.41
CA GLN A 3 16.03 4.18 -0.52
C GLN A 3 15.20 5.34 -1.09
N ASP A 4 15.73 6.10 -2.05
CA ASP A 4 15.12 7.34 -2.55
C ASP A 4 13.74 7.12 -3.20
N LEU A 5 13.50 5.90 -3.70
CA LEU A 5 12.27 5.50 -4.37
C LEU A 5 11.46 4.49 -3.54
N LEU A 6 11.80 4.29 -2.27
CA LEU A 6 11.09 3.35 -1.41
C LEU A 6 9.79 3.98 -0.90
N ILE A 7 8.70 3.23 -1.01
CA ILE A 7 7.38 3.68 -0.59
C ILE A 7 6.73 2.62 0.28
N LYS A 8 6.06 3.10 1.33
CA LYS A 8 5.26 2.28 2.23
C LYS A 8 3.80 2.23 1.75
N MET A 9 3.26 1.03 1.64
CA MET A 9 1.87 0.76 1.34
C MET A 9 1.22 0.28 2.63
N VAL A 10 0.23 1.01 3.13
CA VAL A 10 -0.42 0.71 4.41
C VAL A 10 -1.80 0.09 4.14
N SER A 11 -2.08 -1.04 4.79
CA SER A 11 -3.40 -1.68 4.73
C SER A 11 -4.46 -0.81 5.40
N ALA A 12 -5.60 -0.64 4.72
CA ALA A 12 -6.78 -0.02 5.31
C ALA A 12 -7.42 -0.88 6.42
N GLY A 13 -7.10 -2.18 6.47
CA GLY A 13 -7.76 -3.17 7.33
C GLY A 13 -9.08 -3.67 6.73
N ASP A 14 -9.62 -4.74 7.32
CA ASP A 14 -10.98 -5.21 7.05
C ASP A 14 -12.03 -4.40 7.83
N GLU A 15 -13.32 -4.68 7.58
CA GLU A 15 -14.48 -4.03 8.22
C GLU A 15 -14.40 -4.03 9.76
N ASN A 16 -13.77 -5.07 10.34
CA ASN A 16 -13.56 -5.20 11.79
C ASN A 16 -12.27 -4.52 12.29
N GLY A 17 -11.57 -3.76 11.46
CA GLY A 17 -10.29 -3.11 11.79
C GLY A 17 -9.09 -4.06 11.88
N VAL A 18 -9.29 -5.36 11.68
CA VAL A 18 -8.22 -6.38 11.74
C VAL A 18 -7.27 -6.19 10.57
N GLY A 19 -5.96 -6.14 10.86
CA GLY A 19 -4.90 -5.99 9.86
C GLY A 19 -4.64 -4.56 9.39
N LYS A 20 -5.33 -3.56 9.95
CA LYS A 20 -5.01 -2.14 9.74
C LYS A 20 -3.59 -1.86 10.21
N GLY A 21 -2.79 -1.22 9.36
CA GLY A 21 -1.40 -0.90 9.67
C GLY A 21 -0.35 -1.93 9.22
N HIS A 22 -0.75 -3.05 8.61
CA HIS A 22 0.22 -3.91 7.91
C HIS A 22 0.87 -3.11 6.78
N VAL A 23 2.20 -3.21 6.64
CA VAL A 23 2.99 -2.41 5.71
C VAL A 23 3.67 -3.29 4.70
N TYR A 24 3.50 -2.94 3.41
CA TYR A 24 4.38 -3.42 2.36
C TYR A 24 5.33 -2.31 1.93
N TYR A 25 6.60 -2.65 1.80
CA TYR A 25 7.56 -1.79 1.12
C TYR A 25 7.63 -2.16 -0.34
N THR A 26 7.41 -1.17 -1.19
CA THR A 26 7.49 -1.34 -2.65
C THR A 26 8.25 -0.17 -3.24
N ARG A 27 8.90 -0.39 -4.38
CA ARG A 27 9.53 0.70 -5.14
C ARG A 27 8.45 1.52 -5.83
N TYR A 28 8.60 2.85 -5.84
CA TYR A 28 7.75 3.74 -6.60
C TYR A 28 7.71 3.33 -8.05
N ASN A 29 6.53 2.96 -8.53
CA ASN A 29 6.31 2.64 -9.92
C ASN A 29 5.73 3.88 -10.60
N ASN A 30 6.44 4.42 -11.61
CA ASN A 30 6.14 5.67 -12.30
C ASN A 30 4.82 5.65 -13.13
N LYS A 31 3.92 4.68 -12.92
CA LYS A 31 2.66 4.56 -13.67
C LYS A 31 1.69 5.72 -13.41
N ASN A 32 1.80 6.44 -12.29
CA ASN A 32 0.95 7.60 -11.97
C ASN A 32 1.50 8.96 -12.49
N LYS A 33 2.50 8.98 -13.37
CA LYS A 33 3.06 10.24 -13.93
C LYS A 33 2.03 11.17 -14.60
N LYS A 34 0.84 10.67 -14.96
CA LYS A 34 -0.22 11.47 -15.59
C LYS A 34 -1.02 12.31 -14.59
N ASP A 35 -1.13 11.87 -13.33
CA ASP A 35 -1.88 12.58 -12.28
C ASP A 35 -1.08 12.56 -10.95
N PRO A 36 -0.33 13.64 -10.65
CA PRO A 36 0.50 13.74 -9.45
C PRO A 36 -0.27 13.63 -8.13
N GLY A 37 -1.60 13.86 -8.15
CA GLY A 37 -2.48 13.78 -6.98
C GLY A 37 -2.99 12.36 -6.66
N ALA A 38 -2.91 11.42 -7.60
CA ALA A 38 -3.43 10.08 -7.41
C ALA A 38 -2.44 9.23 -6.60
N LYS A 39 -2.82 8.82 -5.40
CA LYS A 39 -2.07 7.84 -4.60
C LYS A 39 -2.31 6.45 -5.18
N TYR A 40 -1.26 5.64 -5.30
CA TYR A 40 -1.41 4.25 -5.76
C TYR A 40 -2.18 3.42 -4.73
N GLU A 41 -3.20 2.69 -5.19
CA GLU A 41 -3.98 1.76 -4.38
C GLU A 41 -3.94 0.37 -5.03
N THR A 42 -3.78 -0.68 -4.23
CA THR A 42 -3.72 -2.06 -4.72
C THR A 42 -4.25 -3.03 -3.68
N THR A 43 -4.98 -4.05 -4.11
CA THR A 43 -5.43 -5.16 -3.26
C THR A 43 -4.30 -6.19 -3.12
N LYS A 44 -3.89 -6.45 -1.88
CA LYS A 44 -2.90 -7.49 -1.56
C LYS A 44 -3.35 -8.30 -0.35
N TYR A 45 -2.85 -9.53 -0.26
CA TYR A 45 -3.07 -10.36 0.91
C TYR A 45 -2.53 -9.68 2.18
N ASN A 46 -3.30 -9.70 3.25
CA ASN A 46 -2.89 -9.24 4.56
C ASN A 46 -2.73 -10.47 5.46
N PRO A 47 -1.52 -10.78 5.96
CA PRO A 47 -1.28 -11.96 6.79
C PRO A 47 -1.99 -11.88 8.15
N VAL A 48 -2.29 -10.68 8.64
CA VAL A 48 -2.98 -10.47 9.93
C VAL A 48 -4.48 -10.75 9.79
N ALA A 49 -5.11 -10.18 8.76
CA ALA A 49 -6.53 -10.41 8.48
C ALA A 49 -6.80 -11.72 7.74
N LYS A 50 -5.74 -12.38 7.24
CA LYS A 50 -5.77 -13.56 6.36
C LYS A 50 -6.66 -13.39 5.12
N LYS A 51 -6.84 -12.15 4.67
CA LYS A 51 -7.71 -11.74 3.56
C LYS A 51 -7.02 -10.71 2.67
N HIS A 52 -7.52 -10.55 1.44
CA HIS A 52 -7.04 -9.50 0.55
C HIS A 52 -7.65 -8.16 0.93
N THR A 53 -6.81 -7.23 1.38
CA THR A 53 -7.23 -5.88 1.79
C THR A 53 -6.68 -4.84 0.82
N VAL A 54 -7.35 -3.69 0.73
CA VAL A 54 -6.83 -2.54 -0.02
C VAL A 54 -5.66 -1.91 0.72
N TYR A 55 -4.53 -1.79 0.04
CA TYR A 55 -3.35 -1.06 0.49
C TYR A 55 -3.27 0.28 -0.23
N LYS A 56 -3.04 1.34 0.55
CA LYS A 56 -2.87 2.70 0.03
C LYS A 56 -1.43 3.15 0.19
N GLN A 57 -0.92 3.82 -0.82
CA GLN A 57 0.39 4.45 -0.79
C GLN A 57 0.45 5.56 0.27
N LYS A 58 1.48 5.49 1.12
CA LYS A 58 1.88 6.56 2.02
C LYS A 58 3.36 6.84 1.77
N LYS A 59 3.73 8.10 1.53
CA LYS A 59 5.14 8.50 1.47
C LYS A 59 5.67 8.59 2.90
#